data_AF-G3H1R8-F1
#
_entry.id   AF-G3H1R8-F1
#
_cell.length_a   1.000
_cell.length_b   1.000
_cell.length_c   1.000
_cell.angle_alpha   90.00
_cell.angle_beta   90.00
_cell.angle_gamma   90.00
#
_symmetry.space_group_name_H-M   'P 1'
#
loop_
_entity.id
_entity.type
_entity.pdbx_description
1 polymer ?
#
loop_
_entity_poly.entity_id
_entity_poly.type
_entity_poly.pdbx_seq_one_letter_code
_entity_poly.pdbx_strand_id
1 'polypeptide(L)' 'MYELKCNIPLEKDLEIQLYDFDLVTSDDEIGMTVIDLENRLLSGFGARCGLSNCYCK' A
#
# COMPACT_ATOMS: atom_id res chain seq x y z
N MET A 1 -0.67 -12.35 2.54
CA MET A 1 0.40 -11.53 1.93
C MET A 1 0.27 -11.71 0.43
N TYR A 2 0.12 -10.61 -0.32
CA TYR A 2 0.05 -10.64 -1.77
C TYR A 2 1.42 -10.23 -2.34
N GLU A 3 1.83 -10.85 -3.44
CA GLU A 3 3.09 -10.55 -4.13
C GLU A 3 2.82 -10.34 -5.62
N LEU A 4 3.47 -9.33 -6.20
CA LEU A 4 3.33 -8.93 -7.60
C LEU A 4 4.73 -8.74 -8.19
N LYS A 5 4.94 -9.20 -9.43
CA LYS A 5 6.18 -8.92 -10.18
C LYS A 5 5.97 -7.69 -11.06
N CYS A 6 6.80 -6.68 -10.86
CA CYS A 6 6.79 -5.45 -11.65
C CYS A 6 8.20 -4.87 -11.78
N ASN A 7 8.38 -4.01 -12.79
CA ASN A 7 9.51 -3.09 -12.83
C ASN A 7 9.14 -1.84 -12.03
N ILE A 8 10.13 -1.12 -11.48
CA ILE A 8 9.86 0.19 -10.89
C ILE A 8 9.37 1.15 -11.99
N PRO A 9 8.17 1.73 -11.84
CA PRO A 9 7.63 2.72 -12.78
C PRO A 9 8.36 4.06 -12.66
N LEU A 10 8.20 4.92 -13.68
CA LEU A 10 8.74 6.29 -13.67
C LEU A 10 8.08 7.14 -12.57
N GLU A 11 6.76 7.01 -12.41
CA GLU A 11 6.06 7.55 -11.24
C GLU A 11 6.25 6.60 -10.06
N LYS A 12 7.10 7.01 -9.12
CA LYS A 12 7.49 6.21 -7.95
C LYS A 12 6.41 6.12 -6.84
N ASP A 13 5.37 6.94 -6.90
CA ASP A 13 4.38 7.03 -5.84
C ASP A 13 3.24 6.04 -6.10
N LEU A 14 3.12 5.01 -5.24
CA LEU A 14 2.04 4.04 -5.26
C LEU A 14 0.93 4.47 -4.29
N GLU A 15 -0.22 4.84 -4.84
CA GLU A 15 -1.41 5.13 -4.06
C GLU A 15 -2.21 3.86 -3.77
N ILE A 16 -2.52 3.64 -2.50
CA ILE A 16 -3.39 2.56 -2.03
C ILE A 16 -4.62 3.19 -1.37
N GLN A 17 -5.79 2.86 -1.89
CA GLN A 17 -7.08 3.31 -1.37
C GLN A 17 -7.83 2.11 -0.80
N LEU A 18 -8.50 2.32 0.33
CA LEU A 18 -9.34 1.34 1.00
C LEU A 18 -10.78 1.84 0.97
N TYR A 19 -11.68 1.00 0.48
CA TYR A 19 -13.10 1.29 0.36
C TYR A 19 -13.94 0.29 1.17
N ASP A 20 -15.07 0.75 1.71
CA ASP A 20 -16.14 -0.09 2.22
C ASP A 20 -17.07 -0.45 1.06
N PHE A 21 -17.29 -1.75 0.88
CA PHE A 21 -18.04 -2.24 -0.27
C PHE A 21 -19.54 -2.20 -0.03
N ASP A 22 -20.28 -1.63 -0.98
CA ASP A 22 -21.74 -1.57 -0.97
C ASP A 22 -22.35 -2.33 -2.15
N LEU A 23 -23.45 -3.07 -1.88
CA LEU A 23 -24.13 -3.87 -2.90
C LEU A 23 -24.97 -3.05 -3.89
N VAL A 24 -25.42 -1.86 -3.50
CA VAL A 24 -26.43 -1.08 -4.23
C VAL A 24 -25.99 0.37 -4.44
N THR A 25 -25.35 0.96 -3.44
CA THR A 25 -24.78 2.30 -3.46
C THR A 25 -23.33 2.28 -3.96
N SER A 26 -22.76 3.47 -4.18
CA SER A 26 -21.33 3.59 -4.44
C SER A 26 -20.55 3.22 -3.18
N ASP A 27 -19.40 2.58 -3.35
CA ASP A 27 -18.48 2.28 -2.25
C ASP A 27 -17.97 3.56 -1.57
N ASP A 28 -17.87 3.53 -0.25
CA ASP A 28 -17.38 4.65 0.56
C ASP A 28 -15.87 4.53 0.80
N GLU A 29 -15.11 5.62 0.62
CA GLU A 29 -13.68 5.60 0.93
C GLU A 29 -13.46 5.59 2.45
N ILE A 30 -12.79 4.54 2.95
CA ILE A 30 -12.34 4.47 4.35
C ILE A 30 -11.06 5.28 4.52
N GLY A 31 -10.17 5.25 3.53
CA GLY A 31 -9.02 6.14 3.47
C GLY A 31 -7.95 5.70 2.47
N MET A 32 -6.90 6.52 2.39
CA MET A 32 -5.82 6.40 1.41
C MET A 32 -4.45 6.50 2.08
N THR A 33 -3.47 5.84 1.47
CA THR A 33 -2.05 6.09 1.75
C THR A 33 -1.24 6.11 0.45
N VAL A 34 -0.12 6.83 0.47
CA VAL A 34 0.82 6.91 -0.65
C VAL A 34 2.16 6.33 -0.21
N ILE A 35 2.70 5.41 -1.02
CA ILE A 35 3.96 4.71 -0.77
C ILE A 35 4.97 5.11 -1.83
N ASP A 36 6.08 5.69 -1.40
CA ASP A 36 7.24 5.91 -2.27
C ASP A 36 7.97 4.58 -2.52
N LEU A 37 7.84 4.06 -3.75
CA LEU A 37 8.44 2.78 -4.17
C LEU A 37 9.95 2.83 -4.24
N GLU A 38 10.53 3.97 -4.61
CA GLU A 38 11.98 4.14 -4.72
C GLU A 38 12.60 4.12 -3.33
N ASN A 39 12.05 4.92 -2.41
CA ASN A 39 12.48 4.91 -1.01
C ASN A 39 12.26 3.52 -0.37
N ARG A 40 11.17 2.83 -0.72
CA ARG A 40 10.94 1.47 -0.21
C ARG A 40 11.96 0.44 -0.72
N LEU A 41 12.38 0.54 -1.98
CA LEU A 41 13.38 -0.38 -2.55
C LEU A 41 14.81 -0.05 -2.08
N LEU A 42 15.16 1.24 -2.04
CA LEU A 42 16.53 1.71 -1.84
C LEU A 42 16.88 1.99 -0.37
N SER A 43 15.90 2.11 0.52
CA SER A 43 16.18 2.30 1.94
C SER A 43 16.84 1.07 2.56
N GLY A 44 17.77 1.30 3.50
CA GLY A 44 18.43 0.22 4.26
C GLY A 44 17.50 -0.58 5.19
N PHE A 45 16.25 -0.12 5.38
CA PHE A 45 15.24 -0.80 6.19
C PHE A 45 14.39 -1.81 5.37
N GLY A 46 14.49 -1.77 4.04
CA GLY A 46 13.85 -2.71 3.12
C GLY A 46 12.32 -2.67 3.11
N ALA A 47 11.72 -3.65 2.41
CA ALA A 47 10.29 -3.68 2.10
C ALA A 47 9.34 -3.72 3.32
N ARG A 48 9.84 -4.14 4.50
CA ARG A 48 9.05 -4.37 5.72
C ARG A 48 9.11 -3.23 6.74
N CYS A 49 9.87 -2.17 6.47
CA CYS A 49 9.97 -1.03 7.37
C CYS A 49 8.59 -0.44 7.68
N GLY A 50 8.31 -0.19 8.97
CA GLY A 50 7.06 0.42 9.44
C GLY A 50 5.86 -0.52 9.52
N LEU A 51 5.98 -1.79 9.12
CA LEU A 51 4.92 -2.77 9.34
C LEU A 51 4.91 -3.23 10.79
N SER A 52 3.72 -3.27 11.40
CA SER A 52 3.55 -3.87 12.73
C SER A 52 3.88 -5.36 12.69
N ASN A 53 4.58 -5.86 13.72
CA ASN A 53 4.84 -7.29 13.87
C ASN A 53 3.57 -8.09 14.18
N CYS A 54 2.54 -7.43 14.70
CA CYS A 54 1.22 -8.00 14.97
C CYS A 54 0.16 -6.95 14.65
N TYR A 55 -0.90 -7.37 13.96
CA TYR A 55 -2.09 -6.57 13.76
C TYR A 55 -3.16 -7.20 14.66
N CYS A 56 -3.59 -6.46 15.69
CA CYS A 56 -4.42 -6.91 16.83
C CYS A 56 -3.63 -7.59 17.97
N LYS A 57 -4.12 -7.49 19.20
CA LYS A 57 -3.67 -8.29 20.37
C LYS A 57 -4.61 -9.46 20.57
#